data_AF-A0A660ZY08-F1
#
_entry.id   AF-A0A660ZY08-F1
#
_cell.length_a   1.000
_cell.length_b   1.000
_cell.length_c   1.000
_cell.angle_alpha   90.00
_cell.angle_beta   90.00
_cell.angle_gamma   90.00
#
_symmetry.space_group_name_H-M   'P 1'
#
loop_
_entity.id
_entity.type
_entity.pdbx_description
1 polymer ?
#
loop_
_entity_poly.entity_id
_entity_poly.type
_entity_poly.pdbx_seq_one_letter_code
_entity_poly.pdbx_strand_id
1 'polypeptide(L)'
;RTICYPLIQDFEPGYNGNWDAIITNAMMAMGVFLDDQAMFDRAVNYFRSGEGNGSLPNYVFPDGTTQETWRDVEHENMGITGLTGSAQIARHQGVDLYGYLDNRLRAGAEGVAGRLLELGGPAGPCWEMLLAEYSVRRGLPMPNTESLFDGWHQIRPEDYGLMQGMGYGTLTAFQLSVPTLQKSVGGMKGRFGR
;
A
#
# COMPACT_ATOMS: atom_id res chain seq x y z
N ARG A 1 23.01 8.94 5.53
CA ARG A 1 23.88 8.03 4.73
C ARG A 1 24.67 7.04 5.61
N THR A 2 25.48 7.46 6.57
CA THR A 2 26.49 6.61 7.23
C THR A 2 25.99 5.64 8.31
N ILE A 3 24.78 5.82 8.82
CA ILE A 3 24.23 5.00 9.92
C ILE A 3 23.23 3.98 9.39
N CYS A 4 22.15 4.43 8.75
CA CYS A 4 21.09 3.52 8.30
C CYS A 4 21.43 2.76 7.01
N TYR A 5 22.09 3.41 6.03
CA TYR A 5 22.32 2.79 4.73
C TYR A 5 23.19 1.53 4.82
N PRO A 6 24.30 1.49 5.58
CA PRO A 6 25.11 0.28 5.69
C PRO A 6 24.36 -0.93 6.26
N LEU A 7 23.28 -0.72 7.00
CA LEU A 7 22.45 -1.79 7.58
C LEU A 7 21.48 -2.41 6.56
N ILE A 8 21.17 -1.69 5.48
CA ILE A 8 20.12 -2.08 4.52
C ILE A 8 20.62 -2.14 3.07
N GLN A 9 21.85 -1.71 2.80
CA GLN A 9 22.38 -1.57 1.43
C GLN A 9 22.44 -2.90 0.68
N ASP A 10 22.61 -4.00 1.40
CA ASP A 10 22.72 -5.35 0.85
C ASP A 10 21.38 -6.08 0.77
N PHE A 11 20.28 -5.42 1.17
CA PHE A 11 18.96 -6.03 1.34
C PHE A 11 19.02 -7.24 2.27
N GLU A 12 17.93 -7.99 2.39
CA GLU A 12 17.90 -9.18 3.22
C GLU A 12 17.19 -10.33 2.46
N PRO A 13 17.78 -10.79 1.33
CA PRO A 13 17.12 -11.67 0.37
C PRO A 13 16.80 -13.07 0.93
N GLY A 14 17.41 -13.46 2.05
CA GLY A 14 17.16 -14.74 2.73
C GLY A 14 15.94 -14.74 3.66
N TYR A 15 15.34 -13.57 3.93
CA TYR A 15 14.17 -13.44 4.79
C TYR A 15 12.88 -13.30 3.95
N ASN A 16 11.74 -13.16 4.62
CA ASN A 16 10.46 -13.03 3.94
C ASN A 16 10.37 -11.68 3.20
N GLY A 17 9.64 -11.69 2.08
CA GLY A 17 9.71 -10.63 1.09
C GLY A 17 9.20 -9.27 1.58
N ASN A 18 8.39 -9.23 2.65
CA ASN A 18 7.93 -7.97 3.21
C ASN A 18 9.09 -7.09 3.74
N TRP A 19 10.17 -7.71 4.23
CA TRP A 19 11.37 -7.00 4.71
C TRP A 19 12.06 -6.23 3.59
N ASP A 20 12.37 -6.93 2.50
CA ASP A 20 12.99 -6.37 1.31
C ASP A 20 12.13 -5.26 0.67
N ALA A 21 10.82 -5.43 0.64
CA ALA A 21 9.89 -4.40 0.14
C ALA A 21 9.97 -3.11 0.98
N ILE A 22 10.06 -3.23 2.31
CA ILE A 22 10.20 -2.09 3.22
C ILE A 22 11.61 -1.48 3.13
N ILE A 23 12.66 -2.29 3.01
CA ILE A 23 14.03 -1.82 2.78
C ILE A 23 14.11 -1.02 1.48
N THR A 24 13.49 -1.51 0.40
CA THR A 24 13.45 -0.83 -0.90
C THR A 24 12.81 0.55 -0.77
N ASN A 25 11.68 0.63 -0.07
CA ASN A 25 10.99 1.88 0.21
C ASN A 25 11.88 2.86 1.01
N ALA A 26 12.50 2.38 2.09
CA ALA A 26 13.39 3.19 2.91
C ALA A 26 14.62 3.68 2.11
N MET A 27 15.24 2.80 1.32
CA MET A 27 16.38 3.14 0.47
C MET A 27 16.01 4.19 -0.58
N MET A 28 14.84 4.07 -1.20
CA MET A 28 14.35 5.04 -2.18
C MET A 28 14.09 6.41 -1.53
N ALA A 29 13.43 6.43 -0.38
CA ALA A 29 13.21 7.65 0.40
C ALA A 29 14.53 8.32 0.82
N MET A 30 15.51 7.53 1.24
CA MET A 30 16.86 8.01 1.55
C MET A 30 17.57 8.59 0.33
N GLY A 31 17.44 7.95 -0.84
CA GLY A 31 17.98 8.47 -2.11
C GLY A 31 17.44 9.86 -2.43
N VAL A 32 16.12 10.06 -2.33
CA VAL A 32 15.50 11.38 -2.53
C VAL A 32 15.94 12.38 -1.47
N PHE A 33 15.87 12.03 -0.18
CA PHE A 33 16.18 12.95 0.92
C PHE A 33 17.64 13.42 0.92
N LEU A 34 18.56 12.54 0.52
CA LEU A 34 20.00 12.83 0.49
C LEU A 34 20.48 13.35 -0.87
N ASP A 35 19.59 13.54 -1.83
CA ASP A 35 19.91 13.88 -3.22
C ASP A 35 20.96 12.91 -3.83
N ASP A 36 20.77 11.61 -3.59
CA ASP A 36 21.63 10.54 -4.07
C ASP A 36 20.93 9.72 -5.15
N GLN A 37 21.20 10.08 -6.40
CA GLN A 37 20.67 9.39 -7.58
C GLN A 37 21.07 7.91 -7.64
N ALA A 38 22.29 7.56 -7.25
CA ALA A 38 22.76 6.17 -7.31
C ALA A 38 22.01 5.27 -6.31
N MET A 39 21.71 5.79 -5.12
CA MET A 39 20.90 5.10 -4.12
C MET A 39 19.44 4.95 -4.60
N PHE A 40 18.88 6.00 -5.19
CA PHE A 40 17.54 5.96 -5.77
C PHE A 40 17.45 4.93 -6.90
N ASP A 41 18.38 4.96 -7.85
CA ASP A 41 18.45 4.02 -8.97
C ASP A 41 18.63 2.58 -8.50
N ARG A 42 19.44 2.36 -7.45
CA ARG A 42 19.58 1.04 -6.81
C ARG A 42 18.23 0.53 -6.30
N ALA A 43 17.44 1.36 -5.60
CA ALA A 43 16.12 0.97 -5.11
C ALA A 43 15.13 0.71 -6.25
N VAL A 44 15.13 1.53 -7.31
CA VAL A 44 14.31 1.30 -8.52
C VAL A 44 14.65 -0.03 -9.18
N ASN A 45 15.94 -0.34 -9.32
CA ASN A 45 16.39 -1.60 -9.91
C ASN A 45 16.03 -2.80 -9.05
N TYR A 46 16.17 -2.69 -7.72
CA TYR A 46 15.77 -3.75 -6.81
C TYR A 46 14.27 -4.03 -6.84
N PHE A 47 13.44 -2.98 -6.88
CA PHE A 47 12.00 -3.14 -7.05
C PHE A 47 11.67 -3.94 -8.33
N ARG A 48 12.38 -3.66 -9.43
CA ARG A 48 12.08 -4.26 -10.74
C ARG A 48 12.60 -5.69 -10.89
N SER A 49 13.77 -5.97 -10.36
CA SER A 49 14.50 -7.21 -10.64
C SER A 49 15.49 -7.59 -9.54
N GLY A 50 15.27 -7.16 -8.30
CA GLY A 50 16.06 -7.61 -7.15
C GLY A 50 15.95 -9.12 -6.97
N GLU A 51 17.07 -9.76 -6.59
CA GLU A 51 17.13 -11.22 -6.44
C GLU A 51 16.37 -11.73 -5.21
N GLY A 52 16.14 -10.88 -4.20
CA GLY A 52 15.42 -11.24 -3.00
C GLY A 52 13.90 -11.28 -3.16
N ASN A 53 13.23 -11.77 -2.12
CA ASN A 53 11.79 -12.07 -2.13
C ASN A 53 10.90 -10.82 -2.17
N GLY A 54 11.45 -9.62 -1.92
CA GLY A 54 10.66 -8.37 -1.93
C GLY A 54 10.73 -7.55 -3.21
N SER A 55 11.39 -8.02 -4.26
CA SER A 55 11.25 -7.40 -5.59
C SER A 55 9.84 -7.68 -6.14
N LEU A 56 9.26 -6.79 -6.96
CA LEU A 56 7.90 -6.97 -7.45
C LEU A 56 7.64 -8.33 -8.12
N PRO A 57 8.49 -8.85 -9.04
CA PRO A 57 8.25 -10.14 -9.66
C PRO A 57 8.34 -11.34 -8.71
N ASN A 58 9.14 -11.23 -7.64
CA ASN A 58 9.31 -12.31 -6.66
C ASN A 58 8.26 -12.24 -5.54
N TYR A 59 7.85 -11.03 -5.17
CA TYR A 59 6.88 -10.81 -4.10
C TYR A 59 5.45 -11.07 -4.56
N VAL A 60 5.06 -10.61 -5.76
CA VAL A 60 3.70 -10.76 -6.27
C VAL A 60 3.68 -11.74 -7.45
N PHE A 61 3.01 -12.87 -7.25
CA PHE A 61 2.83 -13.88 -8.27
C PHE A 61 1.77 -13.46 -9.31
N PRO A 62 1.79 -14.05 -10.52
CA PRO A 62 0.86 -13.67 -11.59
C PRO A 62 -0.63 -13.83 -11.25
N ASP A 63 -0.96 -14.68 -10.28
CA ASP A 63 -2.34 -14.92 -9.82
C ASP A 63 -2.81 -13.93 -8.74
N GLY A 64 -1.98 -12.96 -8.36
CA GLY A 64 -2.29 -11.97 -7.30
C GLY A 64 -2.08 -12.48 -5.87
N THR A 65 -1.57 -13.70 -5.70
CA THR A 65 -0.99 -14.12 -4.42
C THR A 65 0.37 -13.47 -4.22
N THR A 66 0.80 -13.40 -2.96
CA THR A 66 2.10 -12.86 -2.58
C THR A 66 2.97 -13.95 -1.97
N GLN A 67 4.27 -13.68 -1.88
CA GLN A 67 5.21 -14.54 -1.18
C GLN A 67 4.82 -14.78 0.29
N GLU A 68 4.09 -13.84 0.91
CA GLU A 68 3.61 -13.92 2.29
C GLU A 68 2.23 -14.57 2.44
N THR A 69 1.53 -14.94 1.35
CA THR A 69 0.14 -15.45 1.40
C THR A 69 -0.05 -16.64 2.34
N TRP A 70 0.97 -17.49 2.49
CA TRP A 70 0.90 -18.67 3.35
C TRP A 70 1.28 -18.42 4.81
N ARG A 71 1.64 -17.17 5.16
CA ARG A 71 2.00 -16.78 6.51
C ARG A 71 0.79 -16.18 7.23
N ASP A 72 0.39 -14.99 6.82
CA ASP A 72 -0.82 -14.29 7.29
C ASP A 72 -1.03 -12.99 6.48
N VAL A 73 -2.24 -12.45 6.53
CA VAL A 73 -2.64 -11.26 5.75
C VAL A 73 -1.93 -9.99 6.25
N GLU A 74 -1.53 -9.94 7.52
CA GLU A 74 -0.80 -8.82 8.10
C GLU A 74 0.57 -8.64 7.45
N HIS A 75 1.31 -9.72 7.21
CA HIS A 75 2.58 -9.67 6.50
C HIS A 75 2.42 -9.38 5.01
N GLU A 76 1.36 -9.89 4.38
CA GLU A 76 1.04 -9.51 3.00
C GLU A 76 0.85 -7.99 2.87
N ASN A 77 0.09 -7.42 3.81
CA ASN A 77 -0.18 -5.99 3.88
C ASN A 77 1.11 -5.16 4.08
N MET A 78 2.06 -5.64 4.89
CA MET A 78 3.37 -4.99 5.05
C MET A 78 4.12 -4.89 3.72
N GLY A 79 4.25 -5.98 2.98
CA GLY A 79 5.01 -5.96 1.72
C GLY A 79 4.29 -5.21 0.60
N ILE A 80 2.96 -5.33 0.48
CA ILE A 80 2.16 -4.49 -0.45
C ILE A 80 2.35 -3.01 -0.11
N THR A 81 2.36 -2.63 1.17
CA THR A 81 2.58 -1.24 1.57
C THR A 81 4.00 -0.77 1.26
N GLY A 82 5.02 -1.60 1.48
CA GLY A 82 6.41 -1.28 1.12
C GLY A 82 6.60 -1.04 -0.38
N LEU A 83 6.02 -1.92 -1.21
CA LEU A 83 6.03 -1.78 -2.66
C LEU A 83 5.26 -0.54 -3.12
N THR A 84 4.10 -0.26 -2.52
CA THR A 84 3.28 0.92 -2.82
C THR A 84 4.00 2.21 -2.46
N GLY A 85 4.66 2.27 -1.29
CA GLY A 85 5.48 3.42 -0.89
C GLY A 85 6.61 3.69 -1.88
N SER A 86 7.32 2.64 -2.28
CA SER A 86 8.36 2.72 -3.32
C SER A 86 7.78 3.25 -4.64
N ALA A 87 6.68 2.67 -5.10
CA ALA A 87 6.04 3.10 -6.36
C ALA A 87 5.55 4.54 -6.32
N GLN A 88 5.02 4.99 -5.18
CA GLN A 88 4.60 6.37 -4.98
C GLN A 88 5.78 7.35 -5.03
N ILE A 89 6.86 7.07 -4.31
CA ILE A 89 8.07 7.92 -4.32
C ILE A 89 8.61 8.00 -5.75
N ALA A 90 8.75 6.86 -6.42
CA ALA A 90 9.20 6.79 -7.81
C ALA A 90 8.33 7.63 -8.75
N ARG A 91 7.00 7.55 -8.63
CA ARG A 91 6.08 8.35 -9.45
C ARG A 91 6.29 9.85 -9.26
N HIS A 92 6.54 10.30 -8.02
CA HIS A 92 6.85 11.71 -7.75
C HIS A 92 8.19 12.16 -8.35
N GLN A 93 9.11 11.22 -8.60
CA GLN A 93 10.36 11.45 -9.32
C GLN A 93 10.25 11.18 -10.84
N GLY A 94 9.03 10.96 -11.36
CA GLY A 94 8.79 10.73 -12.79
C GLY A 94 9.07 9.31 -13.28
N VAL A 95 9.28 8.34 -12.39
CA VAL A 95 9.49 6.92 -12.72
C VAL A 95 8.21 6.13 -12.48
N ASP A 96 7.66 5.52 -13.54
CA ASP A 96 6.48 4.66 -13.42
C ASP A 96 6.87 3.25 -12.93
N LEU A 97 6.64 2.99 -11.64
CA LEU A 97 6.72 1.65 -11.05
C LEU A 97 5.35 0.99 -10.88
N TYR A 98 4.27 1.77 -10.83
CA TYR A 98 2.91 1.24 -10.75
C TYR A 98 2.53 0.47 -12.02
N GLY A 99 2.95 0.95 -13.19
CA GLY A 99 2.72 0.28 -14.47
C GLY A 99 3.61 -0.95 -14.73
N TYR A 100 4.57 -1.23 -13.85
CA TYR A 100 5.55 -2.29 -14.08
C TYR A 100 4.91 -3.68 -14.08
N LEU A 101 5.39 -4.56 -14.98
CA LEU A 101 4.91 -5.94 -15.17
C LEU A 101 3.38 -6.03 -15.36
N ASP A 102 2.84 -5.20 -16.25
CA ASP A 102 1.40 -5.11 -16.54
C ASP A 102 0.58 -4.80 -15.28
N ASN A 103 1.02 -3.79 -14.52
CA ASN A 103 0.44 -3.39 -13.25
C ASN A 103 0.46 -4.54 -12.21
N ARG A 104 1.55 -5.32 -12.11
CA ARG A 104 1.64 -6.47 -11.19
C ARG A 104 1.31 -6.11 -9.74
N LEU A 105 1.71 -4.94 -9.27
CA LEU A 105 1.39 -4.46 -7.93
C LEU A 105 -0.12 -4.31 -7.72
N ARG A 106 -0.88 -3.95 -8.77
CA ARG A 106 -2.35 -3.92 -8.75
C ARG A 106 -2.96 -5.30 -8.52
N ALA A 107 -2.44 -6.31 -9.21
CA ALA A 107 -2.91 -7.69 -9.06
C ALA A 107 -2.69 -8.22 -7.64
N GLY A 108 -1.49 -7.96 -7.08
CA GLY A 108 -1.18 -8.30 -5.69
C GLY A 108 -2.06 -7.55 -4.69
N ALA A 109 -2.27 -6.25 -4.91
CA ALA A 109 -3.16 -5.44 -4.08
C ALA A 109 -4.59 -6.01 -4.08
N GLU A 110 -5.18 -6.27 -5.25
CA GLU A 110 -6.53 -6.83 -5.34
C GLU A 110 -6.66 -8.22 -4.70
N GLY A 111 -5.63 -9.07 -4.82
CA GLY A 111 -5.60 -10.37 -4.15
C GLY A 111 -5.60 -10.23 -2.63
N VAL A 112 -4.74 -9.37 -2.08
CA VAL A 112 -4.63 -9.14 -0.63
C VAL A 112 -5.90 -8.43 -0.10
N ALA A 113 -6.47 -7.49 -0.85
CA ALA A 113 -7.73 -6.83 -0.49
C ALA A 113 -8.89 -7.82 -0.36
N GLY A 114 -8.98 -8.79 -1.28
CA GLY A 114 -9.98 -9.87 -1.20
C GLY A 114 -9.85 -10.67 0.09
N ARG A 115 -8.63 -11.06 0.47
CA ARG A 115 -8.37 -11.78 1.72
C ARG A 115 -8.67 -10.93 2.96
N LEU A 116 -8.35 -9.63 2.94
CA LEU A 116 -8.72 -8.70 4.01
C LEU A 116 -10.24 -8.63 4.20
N LEU A 117 -11.01 -8.56 3.11
CA LEU A 117 -12.48 -8.55 3.16
C LEU A 117 -13.04 -9.83 3.80
N GLU A 118 -12.51 -11.00 3.42
CA GLU A 118 -12.91 -12.29 3.98
C GLU A 118 -12.66 -12.37 5.49
N LEU A 119 -11.59 -11.75 5.97
CA LEU A 119 -11.19 -11.73 7.38
C LEU A 119 -11.80 -10.56 8.17
N GLY A 120 -12.52 -9.63 7.53
CA GLY A 120 -13.03 -8.42 8.15
C GLY A 120 -11.92 -7.44 8.59
N GLY A 121 -10.79 -7.44 7.88
CA GLY A 121 -9.64 -6.60 8.15
C GLY A 121 -9.85 -5.12 7.76
N PRO A 122 -9.11 -4.18 8.37
CA PRO A 122 -9.27 -2.75 8.11
C PRO A 122 -8.59 -2.30 6.80
N ALA A 123 -9.14 -1.24 6.20
CA ALA A 123 -8.49 -0.50 5.12
C ALA A 123 -7.50 0.52 5.71
N GLY A 124 -6.19 0.31 5.51
CA GLY A 124 -5.14 1.26 5.88
C GLY A 124 -4.88 2.35 4.82
N PRO A 125 -4.11 3.42 5.12
CA PRO A 125 -3.85 4.53 4.19
C PRO A 125 -3.19 4.13 2.85
N CYS A 126 -2.41 3.04 2.81
CA CYS A 126 -1.78 2.56 1.59
C CYS A 126 -2.81 2.12 0.53
N TRP A 127 -3.96 1.60 0.96
CA TRP A 127 -5.03 1.15 0.08
C TRP A 127 -5.68 2.32 -0.66
N GLU A 128 -5.76 3.49 -0.03
CA GLU A 128 -6.25 4.71 -0.70
C GLU A 128 -5.28 5.20 -1.77
N MET A 129 -3.97 5.06 -1.53
CA MET A 129 -2.95 5.43 -2.52
C MET A 129 -3.04 4.52 -3.74
N LEU A 130 -3.22 3.21 -3.52
CA LEU A 130 -3.45 2.24 -4.58
C LEU A 130 -4.72 2.55 -5.36
N LEU A 131 -5.83 2.82 -4.66
CA LEU A 131 -7.10 3.16 -5.28
C LEU A 131 -7.00 4.46 -6.11
N ALA A 132 -6.39 5.50 -5.54
CA ALA A 132 -6.17 6.77 -6.21
C ALA A 132 -5.26 6.62 -7.45
N GLU A 133 -4.24 5.77 -7.39
CA GLU A 133 -3.39 5.50 -8.54
C GLU A 133 -4.13 4.71 -9.62
N TYR A 134 -4.63 3.52 -9.29
CA TYR A 134 -5.14 2.61 -10.31
C TYR A 134 -6.56 2.95 -10.74
N SER A 135 -7.50 3.13 -9.83
CA SER A 135 -8.90 3.43 -10.18
C SER A 135 -9.04 4.86 -10.70
N VAL A 136 -8.54 5.86 -9.96
CA VAL A 136 -8.74 7.27 -10.34
C VAL A 136 -7.82 7.74 -11.47
N ARG A 137 -6.49 7.55 -11.36
CA ARG A 137 -5.56 8.09 -12.37
C ARG A 137 -5.45 7.23 -13.62
N ARG A 138 -5.55 5.90 -13.49
CA ARG A 138 -5.39 4.96 -14.62
C ARG A 138 -6.71 4.40 -15.15
N GLY A 139 -7.83 4.57 -14.44
CA GLY A 139 -9.12 4.02 -14.86
C GLY A 139 -9.19 2.49 -14.79
N LEU A 140 -8.37 1.86 -13.95
CA LEU A 140 -8.28 0.41 -13.80
C LEU A 140 -9.11 -0.06 -12.59
N PRO A 141 -10.08 -0.97 -12.77
CA PRO A 141 -11.08 -1.29 -11.74
C PRO A 141 -10.48 -2.06 -10.57
N MET A 142 -10.56 -1.54 -9.35
CA MET A 142 -10.07 -2.20 -8.12
C MET A 142 -11.22 -2.62 -7.21
N PRO A 143 -12.10 -3.56 -7.61
CA PRO A 143 -13.34 -3.85 -6.88
C PRO A 143 -13.12 -4.29 -5.44
N ASN A 144 -12.10 -5.12 -5.15
CA ASN A 144 -11.86 -5.57 -3.78
C ASN A 144 -11.34 -4.41 -2.92
N THR A 145 -10.41 -3.61 -3.46
CA THR A 145 -9.89 -2.45 -2.75
C THR A 145 -10.97 -1.38 -2.56
N GLU A 146 -11.87 -1.16 -3.52
CA GLU A 146 -13.03 -0.27 -3.38
C GLU A 146 -13.94 -0.75 -2.24
N SER A 147 -14.27 -2.04 -2.21
CA SER A 147 -15.11 -2.62 -1.17
C SER A 147 -14.52 -2.56 0.24
N LEU A 148 -13.18 -2.51 0.39
CA LEU A 148 -12.56 -2.26 1.70
C LEU A 148 -13.00 -0.92 2.31
N PHE A 149 -13.37 0.07 1.48
CA PHE A 149 -13.81 1.39 1.92
C PHE A 149 -15.32 1.51 2.15
N ASP A 150 -16.15 0.62 1.61
CA ASP A 150 -17.61 0.68 1.75
C ASP A 150 -18.08 0.59 3.21
N GLY A 151 -17.34 -0.14 4.05
CA GLY A 151 -17.59 -0.26 5.49
C GLY A 151 -16.88 0.78 6.36
N TRP A 152 -16.05 1.65 5.78
CA TRP A 152 -15.21 2.60 6.51
C TRP A 152 -15.76 4.02 6.40
N HIS A 153 -16.32 4.53 7.50
CA HIS A 153 -16.81 5.90 7.61
C HIS A 153 -15.96 6.65 8.64
N GLN A 154 -14.90 7.33 8.17
CA GLN A 154 -14.08 8.29 8.93
C GLN A 154 -13.63 7.87 10.34
N ILE A 155 -12.42 7.32 10.47
CA ILE A 155 -11.62 7.44 11.72
C ILE A 155 -10.15 7.60 11.35
N ARG A 156 -9.53 8.73 11.72
CA ARG A 156 -8.07 8.90 11.75
C ARG A 156 -7.67 9.79 12.93
N PRO A 157 -7.23 9.16 14.03
CA PRO A 157 -5.83 9.31 14.45
C PRO A 157 -5.08 7.99 14.30
N GLU A 158 -3.77 8.06 14.13
CA GLU A 158 -2.85 6.96 13.82
C GLU A 158 -2.70 5.94 14.97
N ASP A 159 -3.78 5.24 15.32
CA ASP A 159 -3.73 4.06 16.20
C ASP A 159 -3.46 2.78 15.38
N TYR A 160 -2.74 2.95 14.28
CA TYR A 160 -2.37 1.88 13.38
C TYR A 160 -1.02 1.31 13.85
N GLY A 161 -1.03 0.05 14.29
CA GLY A 161 0.21 -0.67 14.61
C GLY A 161 1.13 -0.82 13.39
N LEU A 162 2.34 -1.33 13.62
CA LEU A 162 3.40 -1.55 12.60
C LEU A 162 2.93 -2.26 11.31
N MET A 163 1.80 -2.96 11.37
CA MET A 163 1.26 -3.85 10.33
C MET A 163 0.46 -3.14 9.24
N GLN A 164 0.09 -1.86 9.40
CA GLN A 164 -0.70 -1.12 8.39
C GLN A 164 0.13 -0.13 7.56
N GLY A 165 1.45 -0.17 7.74
CA GLY A 165 2.41 0.62 6.97
C GLY A 165 2.31 2.13 7.19
N MET A 166 2.98 2.88 6.29
CA MET A 166 3.40 4.28 6.46
C MET A 166 2.29 5.17 7.04
N GLY A 167 2.59 5.88 8.13
CA GLY A 167 1.72 6.85 8.83
C GLY A 167 1.36 8.07 7.99
N TYR A 168 0.67 7.85 6.87
CA TYR A 168 0.11 8.88 6.00
C TYR A 168 -1.33 9.22 6.38
N GLY A 169 -1.74 8.83 7.60
CA GLY A 169 -3.05 9.07 8.18
C GLY A 169 -3.49 10.54 8.01
N THR A 170 -2.55 11.45 8.15
CA THR A 170 -2.80 12.90 8.08
C THR A 170 -2.70 13.52 6.68
N LEU A 171 -2.15 12.80 5.68
CA LEU A 171 -1.82 13.36 4.35
C LEU A 171 -2.68 12.83 3.21
N THR A 172 -3.42 11.75 3.43
CA THR A 172 -4.31 11.13 2.43
C THR A 172 -5.75 11.25 2.92
N ALA A 173 -6.46 12.29 2.50
CA ALA A 173 -7.90 12.34 2.64
C ALA A 173 -8.49 11.92 1.29
N PHE A 174 -8.98 10.69 1.18
CA PHE A 174 -9.79 10.29 0.04
C PHE A 174 -11.26 10.51 0.37
N GLN A 175 -11.90 11.46 -0.31
CA GLN A 175 -13.34 11.60 -0.28
C GLN A 175 -13.88 10.90 -1.52
N LEU A 176 -14.38 9.66 -1.37
CA LEU A 176 -15.16 9.01 -2.41
C LEU A 176 -16.31 9.96 -2.76
N SER A 177 -16.31 10.51 -3.97
CA SER A 177 -17.48 11.18 -4.51
C SER A 177 -18.52 10.11 -4.82
N VAL A 178 -19.22 9.60 -3.80
CA VAL A 178 -20.42 8.79 -3.98
C VAL A 178 -21.59 9.77 -4.08
N PRO A 179 -22.20 9.98 -5.25
CA PRO A 179 -23.42 10.77 -5.34
C PRO A 179 -24.58 9.88 -4.89
N THR A 180 -24.69 9.61 -3.58
CA THR A 180 -25.95 9.35 -2.85
C THR A 180 -25.65 8.88 -1.44
N LEU A 181 -25.90 9.76 -0.47
CA LEU A 181 -26.63 9.44 0.75
C LEU A 181 -27.09 10.79 1.33
N GLN A 182 -28.12 11.36 0.71
CA GLN A 182 -29.01 12.25 1.45
C GLN A 182 -29.59 11.39 2.57
N LYS A 183 -29.01 11.49 3.78
CA LYS A 183 -29.68 11.01 4.99
C LYS A 183 -31.03 11.73 5.04
N SER A 184 -32.10 10.99 4.76
CA SER A 184 -33.44 11.41 5.13
C SER A 184 -33.42 11.68 6.62
N VAL A 185 -33.66 12.93 7.00
CA VAL A 185 -33.96 13.31 8.38
C VAL A 185 -35.33 12.73 8.70
N GLY A 186 -35.34 11.45 9.09
CA GLY A 186 -36.50 10.74 9.61
C GLY A 186 -36.65 11.09 11.09
N GLY A 187 -37.67 11.88 11.41
CA GLY A 187 -37.86 12.48 12.73
C GLY A 187 -38.08 11.47 13.86
N MET A 188 -37.33 11.64 14.95
CA MET A 188 -37.78 11.22 16.28
C MET A 188 -38.57 12.37 16.91
N LYS A 189 -39.90 12.34 16.70
CA LYS A 189 -40.84 13.03 17.59
C LYS A 189 -40.99 12.21 18.87
N GLY A 190 -40.51 12.78 19.97
CA GLY A 190 -41.05 12.76 21.33
C GLY A 190 -41.56 11.46 21.97
N ARG A 191 -41.04 11.16 23.17
CA ARG A 191 -41.91 10.85 24.31
C ARG A 191 -41.19 11.12 25.64
N PHE A 192 -41.70 12.11 26.36
CA PHE A 192 -41.49 12.35 27.79
C PHE A 192 -42.35 11.39 28.64
N GLY A 193 -41.90 11.11 29.87
CA GLY A 193 -42.68 10.59 31.01
C GLY A 193 -42.31 9.16 31.40
N ARG A 194 -41.98 8.82 32.66
CA ARG A 194 -42.13 9.48 33.97
C ARG A 194 -40.90 9.21 34.83
#